data_AF-A0A415KEN5-F1
#
_entry.id   AF-A0A415KEN5-F1
#
_cell.length_a   1.000
_cell.length_b   1.000
_cell.length_c   1.000
_cell.angle_alpha   90.00
_cell.angle_beta   90.00
_cell.angle_gamma   90.00
#
_symmetry.space_group_name_H-M   'P 1'
#
loop_
_entity.id
_entity.type
_entity.pdbx_description
1 polymer ?
#
loop_
_entity_poly.entity_id
_entity_poly.type
_entity_poly.pdbx_seq_one_letter_code
_entity_poly.pdbx_strand_id
1 'polypeptide(L)'
;MSKYKIAYRDANPSWQELCPVRMLAIQVSRDTETGACFLQTKIVNVSTKPISRIEFTVGLEGEGGETETVDFSLLDADLPAGEVLRPKAARIKLSVITGSRAVVTRADGETSFGDPIDIDSPAPLALNGVEESERDVLLSEMGADTFKCAGVHSEHDGWWQCGCGAVNLKRGTCWNCGAVREKMADLEDAAFLDESRRDRVYKTSVAILEKDNRKEAEAAKESLERLAEQGYGDSGEKAREAGMKIANLSKRRKKIAVAGLGKDYAGDVLVGVAMQCIRADVPVGTIQMETPTLLGHSR
;
A
#
# COMPACT_ATOMS: atom_id res chain seq x y z
N MET A 1 -6.39 9.05 33.82
CA MET A 1 -7.55 8.86 32.91
C MET A 1 -7.45 9.89 31.79
N SER A 2 -7.82 9.56 30.54
CA SER A 2 -7.77 10.53 29.45
C SER A 2 -8.83 11.62 29.67
N LYS A 3 -8.48 12.88 29.41
CA LYS A 3 -9.39 14.03 29.56
C LYS A 3 -10.67 13.90 28.74
N TYR A 4 -10.59 13.21 27.61
CA TYR A 4 -11.73 12.93 26.73
C TYR A 4 -11.92 11.43 26.56
N LYS A 5 -13.17 10.99 26.52
CA LYS A 5 -13.59 9.63 26.20
C LYS A 5 -14.52 9.65 24.99
N ILE A 6 -14.29 8.76 24.02
CA ILE A 6 -15.21 8.60 22.88
C ILE A 6 -16.53 8.04 23.41
N ALA A 7 -17.62 8.77 23.18
CA ALA A 7 -18.98 8.39 23.56
C ALA A 7 -19.75 7.75 22.40
N TYR A 8 -19.45 8.16 21.17
CA TYR A 8 -20.04 7.63 19.95
C TYR A 8 -19.08 7.79 18.77
N ARG A 9 -19.13 6.86 17.82
CA ARG A 9 -18.37 6.95 16.58
C ARG A 9 -19.11 6.26 15.45
N ASP A 10 -19.35 7.01 14.39
CA ASP A 10 -19.63 6.49 13.06
C ASP A 10 -18.34 6.57 12.22
N ALA A 11 -17.86 5.42 11.78
CA ALA A 11 -16.62 5.27 11.03
C ALA A 11 -16.82 5.12 9.51
N ASN A 12 -18.07 4.99 9.05
CA ASN A 12 -18.39 4.96 7.63
C ASN A 12 -19.72 5.68 7.36
N PRO A 13 -19.77 7.02 7.57
CA PRO A 13 -20.97 7.77 7.30
C PRO A 13 -21.36 7.67 5.82
N SER A 14 -22.67 7.75 5.56
CA SER A 14 -23.19 7.82 4.19
C SER A 14 -22.61 9.01 3.41
N TRP A 15 -22.59 8.86 2.09
CA TRP A 15 -22.10 9.87 1.16
C TRP A 15 -23.21 10.23 0.19
N GLN A 16 -23.32 11.51 -0.18
CA GLN A 16 -24.25 11.93 -1.22
C GLN A 16 -23.62 11.71 -2.57
N GLU A 17 -24.30 10.98 -3.45
CA GLU A 17 -23.76 10.66 -4.75
C GLU A 17 -23.38 11.93 -5.54
N LEU A 18 -22.23 11.86 -6.22
CA LEU A 18 -21.60 12.97 -6.97
C LEU A 18 -21.17 14.18 -6.13
N CYS A 19 -21.32 14.14 -4.80
CA CYS A 19 -20.80 15.19 -3.93
C CYS A 19 -19.26 15.12 -3.84
N PRO A 20 -18.53 16.21 -4.11
CA PRO A 20 -17.08 16.20 -4.08
C PRO A 20 -16.51 16.09 -2.65
N VAL A 21 -17.35 16.21 -1.62
CA VAL A 21 -16.97 16.07 -0.21
C VAL A 21 -17.57 14.78 0.36
N ARG A 22 -16.74 13.95 1.00
CA ARG A 22 -17.17 12.77 1.74
C ARG A 22 -16.85 12.91 3.23
N MET A 23 -17.80 12.53 4.08
CA MET A 23 -17.55 12.30 5.50
C MET A 23 -16.82 10.98 5.68
N LEU A 24 -15.66 11.03 6.31
CA LEU A 24 -14.89 9.84 6.68
C LEU A 24 -15.19 9.36 8.10
N ALA A 25 -15.60 10.25 8.99
CA ALA A 25 -15.98 9.89 10.35
C ALA A 25 -16.80 10.99 11.02
N ILE A 26 -17.72 10.57 11.88
CA ILE A 26 -18.42 11.41 12.86
C ILE A 26 -18.13 10.82 14.23
N GLN A 27 -17.62 11.62 15.15
CA GLN A 27 -17.25 11.18 16.48
C GLN A 27 -17.75 12.17 17.52
N VAL A 28 -18.32 11.66 18.61
CA VAL A 28 -18.65 12.46 19.79
C VAL A 28 -17.75 12.04 20.93
N SER A 29 -17.04 13.02 21.49
CA SER A 29 -16.18 12.84 22.66
C SER A 29 -16.76 13.57 23.86
N ARG A 30 -16.72 12.94 25.04
CA ARG A 30 -17.13 13.51 26.32
C ARG A 30 -15.90 13.91 27.13
N ASP A 31 -15.88 15.14 27.59
CA ASP A 31 -14.92 15.62 28.59
C ASP A 31 -15.23 14.95 29.94
N THR A 32 -14.24 14.25 30.51
CA THR A 32 -14.44 13.46 31.73
C THR A 32 -14.50 14.29 33.01
N GLU A 33 -14.03 15.54 32.96
CA GLU A 33 -14.03 16.45 34.12
C GLU A 33 -15.35 17.25 34.17
N THR A 34 -15.80 17.74 33.01
CA THR A 34 -16.96 18.64 32.91
C THR A 34 -18.24 17.95 32.44
N GLY A 35 -18.13 16.75 31.87
CA GLY A 35 -19.26 16.04 31.24
C GLY A 35 -19.69 16.62 29.89
N ALA A 36 -19.06 17.70 29.41
CA ALA A 36 -19.42 18.34 28.15
C ALA A 36 -19.12 17.42 26.95
N CYS A 37 -20.02 17.37 25.97
CA CYS A 37 -19.87 16.58 24.76
C CYS A 37 -19.50 17.46 23.56
N PHE A 38 -18.62 16.93 22.70
CA PHE A 38 -18.09 17.61 21.54
C PHE A 38 -18.17 16.73 20.29
N LEU A 39 -18.84 17.22 19.26
CA LEU A 39 -18.92 16.64 17.93
C LEU A 39 -17.65 16.97 17.14
N GLN A 40 -17.04 15.95 16.55
CA GLN A 40 -15.85 16.01 15.73
C GLN A 40 -16.15 15.32 14.39
N THR A 41 -15.75 15.95 13.29
CA THR A 41 -15.93 15.40 11.95
C THR A 41 -14.61 15.30 11.23
N LYS A 42 -14.52 14.37 10.29
CA LYS A 42 -13.39 14.21 9.38
C LYS A 42 -13.94 14.12 7.97
N ILE A 43 -13.47 14.99 7.10
CA ILE A 43 -13.98 15.12 5.73
C ILE A 43 -12.84 14.95 4.74
N VAL A 44 -13.15 14.56 3.51
CA VAL A 44 -12.19 14.45 2.42
C VAL A 44 -12.77 15.00 1.13
N ASN A 45 -11.91 15.62 0.31
CA ASN A 45 -12.25 15.98 -1.05
C ASN A 45 -11.97 14.79 -1.98
N VAL A 46 -13.03 14.14 -2.45
CA VAL A 46 -12.94 12.95 -3.32
C VAL A 46 -12.82 13.31 -4.82
N SER A 47 -12.83 14.60 -5.15
CA SER A 47 -12.82 15.11 -6.53
C SER A 47 -11.40 15.43 -7.04
N THR A 48 -11.30 16.02 -8.23
CA THR A 48 -10.03 16.42 -8.87
C THR A 48 -9.67 17.89 -8.66
N LYS A 49 -10.56 18.70 -8.10
CA LYS A 49 -10.37 20.15 -7.94
C LYS A 49 -10.33 20.53 -6.46
N PRO A 50 -9.56 21.55 -6.06
CA PRO A 50 -9.65 22.10 -4.71
C PRO A 50 -11.06 22.66 -4.46
N ILE A 51 -11.50 22.65 -3.19
CA ILE A 51 -12.79 23.19 -2.76
C ILE A 51 -12.51 24.31 -1.74
N SER A 52 -12.94 25.52 -2.05
CA SER A 52 -12.70 26.69 -1.20
C SER A 52 -13.79 26.86 -0.14
N ARG A 53 -15.03 26.51 -0.44
CA ARG A 53 -16.15 26.64 0.50
C ARG A 53 -16.92 25.34 0.69
N ILE A 54 -17.17 24.96 1.93
CA ILE A 54 -17.94 23.75 2.28
C ILE A 54 -18.97 24.10 3.34
N GLU A 55 -20.22 23.71 3.12
CA GLU A 55 -21.27 23.77 4.13
C GLU A 55 -21.90 22.39 4.28
N PHE A 56 -22.11 21.97 5.51
CA PHE A 56 -22.75 20.70 5.81
C PHE A 56 -23.42 20.73 7.18
N THR A 57 -24.38 19.85 7.35
CA THR A 57 -25.18 19.70 8.55
C THR A 57 -25.01 18.29 9.09
N VAL A 58 -24.83 18.15 10.40
CA VAL A 58 -24.81 16.87 11.09
C VAL A 58 -26.04 16.79 11.99
N GLY A 59 -26.93 15.85 11.68
CA GLY A 59 -28.01 15.43 12.55
C GLY A 59 -27.52 14.35 13.51
N LEU A 60 -27.89 14.47 14.78
CA LEU A 60 -27.62 13.53 15.85
C LEU A 60 -28.94 13.06 16.45
N GLU A 61 -28.99 11.77 16.77
CA GLU A 61 -30.09 11.14 17.49
C GLU A 61 -29.61 10.72 18.87
N GLY A 62 -30.35 11.11 19.90
CA GLY A 62 -30.11 10.75 21.29
C GLY A 62 -31.07 9.68 21.80
N GLU A 63 -30.79 9.20 23.00
CA GLU A 63 -31.70 8.29 23.70
C GLU A 63 -33.07 8.96 23.95
N GLY A 64 -34.16 8.19 23.84
CA GLY A 64 -35.51 8.73 24.01
C GLY A 64 -36.05 9.54 22.82
N GLY A 65 -35.34 9.56 21.69
CA GLY A 65 -35.79 10.22 20.45
C GLY A 65 -35.48 11.72 20.38
N GLU A 66 -34.67 12.24 21.31
CA GLU A 66 -34.14 13.60 21.21
C GLU A 66 -33.27 13.74 19.96
N THR A 67 -33.32 14.90 19.30
CA THR A 67 -32.49 15.17 18.13
C THR A 67 -31.77 16.50 18.29
N GLU A 68 -30.56 16.57 17.74
CA GLU A 68 -29.78 17.81 17.69
C GLU A 68 -29.16 17.94 16.31
N THR A 69 -29.09 19.17 15.81
CA THR A 69 -28.51 19.47 14.50
C THR A 69 -27.39 20.48 14.68
N VAL A 70 -26.26 20.23 14.02
CA VAL A 70 -25.08 21.08 14.07
C VAL A 70 -24.66 21.45 12.65
N ASP A 71 -24.67 22.74 12.37
CA ASP A 71 -24.26 23.28 11.07
C ASP A 71 -22.79 23.68 11.09
N PHE A 72 -22.10 23.36 10.00
CA PHE A 72 -20.73 23.75 9.75
C PHE A 72 -20.68 24.61 8.48
N SER A 73 -20.06 25.78 8.59
CA SER A 73 -19.77 26.67 7.46
C SER A 73 -18.28 26.95 7.41
N LEU A 74 -17.61 26.36 6.43
CA LEU A 74 -16.17 26.48 6.19
C LEU A 74 -15.99 27.37 4.95
N LEU A 75 -15.87 28.68 5.19
CA LEU A 75 -15.79 29.68 4.12
C LEU A 75 -14.42 29.73 3.42
N ASP A 76 -13.37 29.37 4.16
CA ASP A 76 -11.98 29.31 3.70
C ASP A 76 -11.44 27.88 3.92
N ALA A 77 -12.17 26.89 3.40
CA ALA A 77 -11.81 25.48 3.56
C ALA A 77 -10.49 25.15 2.85
N ASP A 78 -10.25 25.78 1.69
CA ASP A 78 -9.09 25.60 0.81
C ASP A 78 -8.60 24.15 0.73
N LEU A 79 -9.54 23.21 0.61
CA LEU A 79 -9.31 21.79 0.73
C LEU A 79 -8.80 21.22 -0.60
N PRO A 80 -7.51 20.83 -0.70
CA PRO A 80 -6.96 20.32 -1.95
C PRO A 80 -7.61 19.00 -2.35
N ALA A 81 -7.48 18.65 -3.63
CA ALA A 81 -8.01 17.41 -4.18
C ALA A 81 -7.34 16.18 -3.51
N GLY A 82 -8.15 15.28 -2.95
CA GLY A 82 -7.68 14.08 -2.25
C GLY A 82 -7.24 14.29 -0.80
N GLU A 83 -7.30 15.52 -0.29
CA GLU A 83 -6.86 15.84 1.07
C GLU A 83 -7.99 15.78 2.09
N VAL A 84 -7.58 15.60 3.35
CA VAL A 84 -8.48 15.48 4.50
C VAL A 84 -8.48 16.76 5.33
N LEU A 85 -9.68 17.22 5.68
CA LEU A 85 -9.88 18.31 6.62
C LEU A 85 -10.59 17.82 7.88
N ARG A 86 -10.22 18.41 9.03
CA ARG A 86 -10.87 18.17 10.32
C ARG A 86 -11.42 19.50 10.84
N PRO A 87 -12.72 19.77 10.63
CA PRO A 87 -13.36 20.97 11.17
C PRO A 87 -13.21 21.06 12.68
N LYS A 88 -13.26 22.29 13.21
CA LYS A 88 -13.20 22.52 14.65
C LYS A 88 -14.35 21.80 15.34
N ALA A 89 -14.05 21.15 16.46
CA ALA A 89 -15.07 20.44 17.24
C ALA A 89 -16.17 21.41 17.71
N ALA A 90 -17.42 20.99 17.60
CA ALA A 90 -18.59 21.73 18.04
C ALA A 90 -19.10 21.17 19.36
N ARG A 91 -19.44 22.04 20.32
CA ARG A 91 -20.09 21.60 21.57
C ARG A 91 -21.53 21.24 21.26
N ILE A 92 -22.00 20.12 21.80
CA ILE A 92 -23.37 19.64 21.66
C ILE A 92 -24.06 19.54 23.02
N LYS A 93 -25.39 19.49 23.01
CA LYS A 93 -26.23 19.33 24.19
C LYS A 93 -26.47 17.85 24.51
N LEU A 94 -26.65 17.02 23.49
CA LEU A 94 -26.84 15.59 23.66
C LEU A 94 -25.62 14.94 24.32
N SER A 95 -25.88 14.06 25.28
CA SER A 95 -24.83 13.37 26.04
C SER A 95 -24.71 11.89 25.68
N VAL A 96 -25.79 11.27 25.22
CA VAL A 96 -25.86 9.87 24.76
C VAL A 96 -26.37 9.91 23.33
N ILE A 97 -25.59 9.35 22.39
CA ILE A 97 -25.87 9.38 20.96
C ILE A 97 -26.11 7.95 20.48
N THR A 98 -27.21 7.74 19.76
CA THR A 98 -27.61 6.45 19.20
C THR A 98 -27.45 6.42 17.67
N GLY A 99 -27.49 7.58 17.01
CA GLY A 99 -27.38 7.69 15.56
C GLY A 99 -26.80 9.03 15.12
N SER A 100 -26.27 9.05 13.90
CA SER A 100 -25.84 10.29 13.26
C SER A 100 -26.05 10.21 11.75
N ARG A 101 -26.25 11.38 11.14
CA ARG A 101 -26.34 11.53 9.68
C ARG A 101 -25.75 12.88 9.28
N ALA A 102 -24.90 12.89 8.27
CA ALA A 102 -24.34 14.11 7.72
C ALA A 102 -24.85 14.35 6.30
N VAL A 103 -25.10 15.62 5.98
CA VAL A 103 -25.52 16.08 4.66
C VAL A 103 -24.71 17.31 4.31
N VAL A 104 -23.98 17.25 3.20
CA VAL A 104 -23.33 18.39 2.57
C VAL A 104 -24.40 19.21 1.85
N THR A 105 -24.48 20.48 2.21
CA THR A 105 -25.45 21.43 1.68
C THR A 105 -24.82 22.37 0.66
N ARG A 106 -23.48 22.50 0.66
CA ARG A 106 -22.73 23.25 -0.33
C ARG A 106 -21.30 22.73 -0.50
N ALA A 107 -20.84 22.70 -1.76
CA ALA A 107 -19.43 22.67 -2.11
C ALA A 107 -19.18 23.71 -3.22
N ASP A 108 -18.44 24.76 -2.88
CA ASP A 108 -18.29 25.98 -3.68
C ASP A 108 -19.64 26.55 -4.16
N GLY A 109 -19.84 26.60 -5.47
CA GLY A 109 -21.07 27.08 -6.10
C GLY A 109 -22.20 26.05 -6.11
N GLU A 110 -21.89 24.76 -5.94
CA GLU A 110 -22.89 23.69 -6.00
C GLU A 110 -23.63 23.55 -4.67
N THR A 111 -24.95 23.37 -4.75
CA THR A 111 -25.86 23.28 -3.60
C THR A 111 -26.83 22.12 -3.69
N SER A 112 -26.79 21.36 -4.79
CA SER A 112 -27.65 20.20 -4.99
C SER A 112 -26.80 18.98 -5.23
N PHE A 113 -26.96 17.98 -4.38
CA PHE A 113 -26.32 16.68 -4.48
C PHE A 113 -27.37 15.58 -4.39
N GLY A 114 -27.01 14.37 -4.79
CA GLY A 114 -27.90 13.22 -4.69
C GLY A 114 -28.29 12.89 -3.24
N ASP A 115 -29.16 11.90 -3.10
CA ASP A 115 -29.51 11.36 -1.79
C ASP A 115 -28.30 10.68 -1.13
N PRO A 116 -28.19 10.71 0.21
CA PRO A 116 -27.17 9.95 0.91
C PRO A 116 -27.32 8.45 0.66
N ILE A 117 -26.23 7.82 0.23
CA ILE A 117 -26.08 6.38 0.03
C ILE A 117 -25.02 5.83 0.97
N ASP A 118 -25.21 4.59 1.41
CA ASP A 118 -24.19 3.86 2.16
C ASP A 118 -23.12 3.34 1.18
N ILE A 119 -21.86 3.45 1.59
CA ILE A 119 -20.74 2.95 0.82
C ILE A 119 -20.28 1.64 1.41
N ASP A 120 -20.61 0.55 0.74
CA ASP A 120 -20.23 -0.80 1.15
C ASP A 120 -18.71 -0.97 1.19
N SER A 121 -18.25 -1.88 2.04
CA SER A 121 -16.85 -2.30 2.00
C SER A 121 -16.59 -3.07 0.69
N PRO A 122 -15.45 -2.85 0.01
CA PRO A 122 -15.07 -3.64 -1.15
C PRO A 122 -15.12 -5.15 -0.88
N ALA A 123 -15.61 -5.91 -1.85
CA ALA A 123 -15.61 -7.36 -1.77
C ALA A 123 -14.16 -7.90 -1.76
N PRO A 124 -13.90 -9.05 -1.10
CA PRO A 124 -12.61 -9.72 -1.18
C PRO A 124 -12.26 -10.14 -2.61
N LEU A 125 -10.97 -10.19 -2.91
CA LEU A 125 -10.44 -10.68 -4.18
C LEU A 125 -10.46 -12.21 -4.22
N ALA A 126 -10.73 -12.77 -5.41
CA ALA A 126 -10.67 -14.20 -5.66
C ALA A 126 -9.30 -14.60 -6.23
N LEU A 127 -8.22 -14.26 -5.52
CA LEU A 127 -6.84 -14.52 -5.91
C LEU A 127 -6.19 -15.52 -4.96
N ASN A 128 -5.21 -16.28 -5.44
CA ASN A 128 -4.35 -17.10 -4.60
C ASN A 128 -3.06 -16.35 -4.20
N GLY A 129 -2.28 -16.90 -3.26
CA GLY A 129 -1.08 -16.21 -2.74
C GLY A 129 -0.01 -15.87 -3.78
N VAL A 130 0.03 -16.56 -4.93
CA VAL A 130 0.96 -16.22 -6.02
C VAL A 130 0.46 -14.99 -6.78
N GLU A 131 -0.83 -14.94 -7.10
CA GLU A 131 -1.49 -13.81 -7.76
C GLU A 131 -1.51 -12.57 -6.86
N GLU A 132 -1.80 -12.72 -5.56
CA GLU A 132 -1.73 -11.64 -4.58
C GLU A 132 -0.33 -11.03 -4.51
N SER A 133 0.71 -11.87 -4.49
CA SER A 133 2.10 -11.40 -4.49
C SER A 133 2.46 -10.62 -5.76
N GLU A 134 1.97 -11.08 -6.93
CA GLU A 134 2.14 -10.36 -8.18
C GLU A 134 1.45 -9.00 -8.15
N ARG A 135 0.21 -8.98 -7.70
CA ARG A 135 -0.61 -7.79 -7.61
C ARG A 135 0.05 -6.74 -6.71
N ASP A 136 0.64 -7.15 -5.60
CA ASP A 136 1.39 -6.25 -4.70
C ASP A 136 2.61 -5.63 -5.39
N VAL A 137 3.31 -6.38 -6.24
CA VAL A 137 4.42 -5.83 -7.05
C VAL A 137 3.89 -4.74 -7.99
N LEU A 138 2.84 -5.04 -8.75
CA LEU A 138 2.29 -4.09 -9.73
C LEU A 138 1.69 -2.84 -9.07
N LEU A 139 1.01 -2.99 -7.93
CA LEU A 139 0.54 -1.88 -7.12
C LEU A 139 1.70 -1.02 -6.60
N SER A 140 2.78 -1.65 -6.13
CA SER A 140 3.96 -0.93 -5.66
C SER A 140 4.66 -0.17 -6.80
N GLU A 141 4.73 -0.75 -7.99
CA GLU A 141 5.32 -0.13 -9.18
C GLU A 141 4.57 1.15 -9.62
N MET A 142 3.25 1.20 -9.40
CA MET A 142 2.45 2.42 -9.61
C MET A 142 2.41 3.38 -8.41
N GLY A 143 3.21 3.11 -7.37
CA GLY A 143 3.28 3.94 -6.16
C GLY A 143 2.07 3.81 -5.24
N ALA A 144 1.29 2.74 -5.37
CA ALA A 144 0.13 2.49 -4.54
C ALA A 144 0.49 1.81 -3.21
N ASP A 145 -0.31 2.07 -2.18
CA ASP A 145 -0.24 1.41 -0.88
C ASP A 145 -0.93 0.04 -0.96
N THR A 146 -0.11 -1.01 -1.05
CA THR A 146 -0.54 -2.40 -1.19
C THR A 146 -1.37 -2.87 0.00
N PHE A 147 -1.02 -2.47 1.21
CA PHE A 147 -1.74 -2.85 2.44
C PHE A 147 -3.16 -2.31 2.49
N LYS A 148 -3.40 -1.14 1.86
CA LYS A 148 -4.75 -0.55 1.82
C LYS A 148 -5.61 -1.14 0.70
N CYS A 149 -5.03 -1.43 -0.46
CA CYS A 149 -5.79 -1.77 -1.66
C CYS A 149 -6.09 -3.28 -1.73
N ALA A 150 -6.94 -3.79 -0.85
CA ALA A 150 -7.12 -5.24 -0.67
C ALA A 150 -8.36 -5.86 -1.34
N GLY A 151 -9.34 -5.05 -1.76
CA GLY A 151 -10.60 -5.55 -2.34
C GLY A 151 -10.76 -5.28 -3.83
N VAL A 152 -11.94 -5.68 -4.33
CA VAL A 152 -12.43 -5.46 -5.69
C VAL A 152 -12.90 -4.01 -5.89
N HIS A 153 -12.55 -3.40 -7.01
CA HIS A 153 -13.06 -2.08 -7.41
C HIS A 153 -14.50 -2.16 -7.93
N SER A 154 -15.24 -1.05 -7.81
CA SER A 154 -16.56 -0.92 -8.43
C SER A 154 -16.65 0.36 -9.25
N GLU A 155 -17.25 0.23 -10.44
CA GLU A 155 -17.47 1.33 -11.38
C GLU A 155 -18.94 1.77 -11.32
N HIS A 156 -19.15 3.09 -11.25
CA HIS A 156 -20.47 3.71 -11.19
C HIS A 156 -20.54 4.86 -12.20
N ASP A 157 -21.73 5.43 -12.38
CA ASP A 157 -21.89 6.56 -13.31
C ASP A 157 -21.25 7.83 -12.72
N GLY A 158 -20.11 8.22 -13.28
CA GLY A 158 -19.37 9.44 -12.91
C GLY A 158 -18.40 9.31 -11.73
N TRP A 159 -18.37 8.18 -11.03
CA TRP A 159 -17.45 7.91 -9.92
C TRP A 159 -17.07 6.42 -9.84
N TRP A 160 -16.02 6.10 -9.08
CA TRP A 160 -15.62 4.72 -8.84
C TRP A 160 -15.17 4.52 -7.40
N GLN A 161 -15.33 3.31 -6.90
CA GLN A 161 -14.81 2.89 -5.61
C GLN A 161 -13.54 2.07 -5.81
N CYS A 162 -12.45 2.49 -5.17
CA CYS A 162 -11.22 1.72 -5.17
C CYS A 162 -11.35 0.48 -4.28
N GLY A 163 -10.55 -0.56 -4.56
CA GLY A 163 -10.38 -1.73 -3.68
C GLY A 163 -9.96 -1.42 -2.24
N CYS A 164 -9.54 -0.18 -1.92
CA CYS A 164 -9.31 0.27 -0.54
C CYS A 164 -10.54 0.91 0.13
N GLY A 165 -11.70 0.92 -0.53
CA GLY A 165 -12.97 1.51 -0.06
C GLY A 165 -13.12 3.01 -0.29
N ALA A 166 -12.11 3.66 -0.86
CA ALA A 166 -12.15 5.09 -1.15
C ALA A 166 -13.02 5.37 -2.38
N VAL A 167 -13.93 6.34 -2.24
CA VAL A 167 -14.75 6.88 -3.33
C VAL A 167 -13.92 7.91 -4.09
N ASN A 168 -13.97 7.87 -5.40
CA ASN A 168 -13.20 8.74 -6.29
C ASN A 168 -14.11 9.35 -7.36
N LEU A 169 -14.31 10.66 -7.29
CA LEU A 169 -15.15 11.40 -8.23
C LEU A 169 -14.30 11.93 -9.39
N LYS A 170 -14.48 11.33 -10.59
CA LYS A 170 -13.75 11.70 -11.82
C LYS A 170 -12.22 11.64 -11.72
N ARG A 171 -11.66 10.92 -10.75
CA ARG A 171 -10.21 10.76 -10.58
C ARG A 171 -9.70 9.55 -11.36
N GLY A 172 -8.53 9.66 -11.98
CA GLY A 172 -7.80 8.51 -12.55
C GLY A 172 -7.03 7.70 -11.51
N THR A 173 -6.75 8.30 -10.34
CA THR A 173 -5.96 7.70 -9.27
C THR A 173 -6.66 7.84 -7.93
N CYS A 174 -6.67 6.77 -7.16
CA CYS A 174 -7.26 6.73 -5.83
C CYS A 174 -6.58 7.74 -4.89
N TRP A 175 -7.36 8.62 -4.26
CA TRP A 175 -6.80 9.60 -3.32
C TRP A 175 -6.22 8.98 -2.04
N ASN A 176 -6.66 7.79 -1.64
CA ASN A 176 -6.26 7.19 -0.36
C ASN A 176 -5.06 6.25 -0.48
N CYS A 177 -5.04 5.41 -1.53
CA CYS A 177 -3.99 4.40 -1.72
C CYS A 177 -3.15 4.62 -2.96
N GLY A 178 -3.48 5.54 -3.87
CA GLY A 178 -2.69 5.77 -5.09
C GLY A 178 -2.91 4.76 -6.22
N ALA A 179 -3.81 3.78 -6.07
CA ALA A 179 -4.11 2.83 -7.15
C ALA A 179 -4.69 3.53 -8.39
N VAL A 180 -4.30 3.07 -9.58
CA VAL A 180 -4.71 3.63 -10.87
C VAL A 180 -5.96 2.93 -11.38
N ARG A 181 -7.04 3.69 -11.62
CA ARG A 181 -8.37 3.18 -12.03
C ARG A 181 -8.29 2.24 -13.22
N GLU A 182 -7.61 2.66 -14.28
CA GLU A 182 -7.50 1.92 -15.55
C GLU A 182 -6.79 0.57 -15.42
N LYS A 183 -6.09 0.34 -14.31
CA LYS A 183 -5.37 -0.92 -14.04
C LYS A 183 -6.12 -1.85 -13.10
N MET A 184 -7.22 -1.42 -12.48
CA MET A 184 -7.86 -2.20 -11.43
C MET A 184 -8.41 -3.53 -11.95
N ALA A 185 -9.05 -3.54 -13.13
CA ALA A 185 -9.56 -4.79 -13.71
C ALA A 185 -8.44 -5.81 -13.97
N ASP A 186 -7.31 -5.38 -14.53
CA ASP A 186 -6.13 -6.23 -14.76
C ASP A 186 -5.57 -6.77 -13.42
N LEU A 187 -5.53 -5.93 -12.38
CA LEU A 187 -5.06 -6.29 -11.04
C LEU A 187 -6.01 -7.19 -10.27
N GLU A 188 -7.19 -7.50 -10.81
CA GLU A 188 -8.19 -8.37 -10.22
C GLU A 188 -8.34 -9.67 -11.01
N ASP A 189 -7.70 -9.76 -12.17
CA ASP A 189 -7.74 -10.91 -13.07
C ASP A 189 -6.55 -11.86 -12.82
N ALA A 190 -6.86 -13.06 -12.36
CA ALA A 190 -5.85 -14.08 -12.05
C ALA A 190 -4.99 -14.48 -13.26
N ALA A 191 -5.58 -14.52 -14.46
CA ALA A 191 -4.86 -14.93 -15.66
C ALA A 191 -3.85 -13.84 -16.10
N PHE A 192 -4.26 -12.57 -16.04
CA PHE A 192 -3.38 -11.42 -16.25
C PHE A 192 -2.23 -11.41 -15.25
N LEU A 193 -2.50 -11.61 -13.97
CA LEU A 193 -1.47 -11.64 -12.93
C LEU A 193 -0.48 -12.80 -13.16
N ASP A 194 -0.95 -14.01 -13.49
CA ASP A 194 -0.03 -15.10 -13.80
C ASP A 194 0.82 -14.81 -15.05
N GLU A 195 0.24 -14.21 -16.09
CA GLU A 195 0.99 -13.81 -17.29
C GLU A 195 2.03 -12.73 -16.99
N SER A 196 1.65 -11.67 -16.26
CA SER A 196 2.56 -10.61 -15.79
C SER A 196 3.72 -11.17 -14.98
N ARG A 197 3.42 -12.09 -14.06
CA ARG A 197 4.44 -12.77 -13.25
C ARG A 197 5.42 -13.54 -14.11
N ARG A 198 4.92 -14.33 -15.07
CA ARG A 198 5.77 -15.12 -15.98
C ARG A 198 6.66 -14.21 -16.83
N ASP A 199 6.11 -13.13 -17.35
CA ASP A 199 6.87 -12.12 -18.11
C ASP A 199 7.98 -11.48 -17.26
N ARG A 200 7.67 -11.05 -16.02
CA ARG A 200 8.67 -10.47 -15.11
C ARG A 200 9.76 -11.47 -14.77
N VAL A 201 9.42 -12.71 -14.44
CA VAL A 201 10.40 -13.76 -14.11
C VAL A 201 11.28 -14.04 -15.32
N TYR A 202 10.70 -14.12 -16.52
CA TYR A 202 11.44 -14.31 -17.77
C TYR A 202 12.44 -13.16 -18.00
N LYS A 203 11.97 -11.91 -18.02
CA LYS A 203 12.80 -10.72 -18.25
C LYS A 203 13.92 -10.60 -17.22
N THR A 204 13.60 -10.81 -15.93
CA THR A 204 14.58 -10.74 -14.84
C THR A 204 15.63 -11.84 -14.98
N SER A 205 15.23 -13.06 -15.31
CA SER A 205 16.15 -14.19 -15.49
C SER A 205 17.08 -13.94 -16.68
N VAL A 206 16.55 -13.49 -17.82
CA VAL A 206 17.37 -13.15 -19.00
C VAL A 206 18.37 -12.04 -18.66
N ALA A 207 17.95 -10.98 -17.98
CA ALA A 207 18.85 -9.89 -17.57
C ALA A 207 19.94 -10.37 -16.58
N ILE A 208 19.63 -11.30 -15.68
CA ILE A 208 20.63 -11.92 -14.79
C ILE A 208 21.66 -12.69 -15.60
N LEU A 209 21.26 -13.39 -16.67
CA LEU A 209 22.19 -14.13 -17.52
C LEU A 209 23.20 -13.24 -18.24
N GLU A 210 22.95 -11.94 -18.40
CA GLU A 210 23.94 -11.01 -18.94
C GLU A 210 25.09 -10.75 -17.95
N LYS A 211 24.85 -10.92 -16.65
CA LYS A 211 25.84 -10.75 -15.59
C LYS A 211 26.79 -11.95 -15.51
N ASP A 212 28.01 -11.73 -15.02
CA ASP A 212 29.04 -12.77 -14.84
C ASP A 212 29.03 -13.37 -13.42
N ASN A 213 27.83 -13.59 -12.85
CA ASN A 213 27.67 -14.25 -11.55
C ASN A 213 27.10 -15.66 -11.72
N ARG A 214 27.91 -16.68 -11.42
CA ARG A 214 27.51 -18.10 -11.57
C ARG A 214 26.29 -18.47 -10.70
N LYS A 215 26.24 -18.02 -9.45
CA LYS A 215 25.17 -18.43 -8.52
C LYS A 215 23.83 -17.85 -8.96
N GLU A 216 23.83 -16.60 -9.41
CA GLU A 216 22.63 -15.94 -9.95
C GLU A 216 22.23 -16.57 -11.29
N ALA A 217 23.19 -16.92 -12.15
CA ALA A 217 22.90 -17.60 -13.41
C ALA A 217 22.30 -19.00 -13.21
N GLU A 218 22.72 -19.75 -12.17
CA GLU A 218 22.12 -21.04 -11.81
C GLU A 218 20.65 -20.88 -11.39
N ALA A 219 20.33 -19.86 -10.57
CA ALA A 219 18.94 -19.57 -10.17
C ALA A 219 18.07 -19.05 -11.34
N ALA A 220 18.65 -18.22 -12.23
CA ALA A 220 17.97 -17.74 -13.43
C ALA A 220 17.67 -18.89 -14.41
N LYS A 221 18.61 -19.84 -14.57
CA LYS A 221 18.40 -21.05 -15.36
C LYS A 221 17.23 -21.87 -14.83
N GLU A 222 17.21 -22.14 -13.53
CA GLU A 222 16.11 -22.90 -12.90
C GLU A 222 14.75 -22.23 -13.13
N SER A 223 14.70 -20.89 -13.01
CA SER A 223 13.48 -20.12 -13.27
C SER A 223 13.02 -20.23 -14.73
N LEU A 224 13.95 -20.19 -15.69
CA LEU A 224 13.64 -20.36 -17.12
C LEU A 224 13.21 -21.78 -17.45
N GLU A 225 13.77 -22.80 -16.81
CA GLU A 225 13.36 -24.21 -16.99
C GLU A 225 11.91 -24.40 -16.54
N ARG A 226 11.52 -23.85 -15.39
CA ARG A 226 10.11 -23.89 -14.93
C ARG A 226 9.16 -23.16 -15.89
N LEU A 227 9.60 -22.05 -16.48
CA LEU A 227 8.81 -21.34 -17.50
C LEU A 227 8.70 -22.15 -18.80
N ALA A 228 9.74 -22.90 -19.16
CA ALA A 228 9.75 -23.75 -20.34
C ALA A 228 8.79 -24.93 -20.21
N GLU A 229 8.69 -25.53 -19.02
CA GLU A 229 7.68 -26.54 -18.69
C GLU A 229 6.24 -26.03 -18.87
N GLN A 230 6.05 -24.72 -18.69
CA GLN A 230 4.77 -24.03 -18.90
C GLN A 230 4.59 -23.52 -20.34
N GLY A 231 5.53 -23.82 -21.25
CA GLY A 231 5.47 -23.42 -22.65
C GLY A 231 5.61 -21.91 -22.89
N TYR A 232 6.25 -21.17 -21.98
CA TYR A 232 6.31 -19.71 -22.06
C TYR A 232 7.43 -19.22 -23.00
N GLY A 233 7.07 -18.64 -24.14
CA GLY A 233 8.01 -18.01 -25.08
C GLY A 233 9.14 -18.93 -25.55
N ASP A 234 10.36 -18.39 -25.66
CA ASP A 234 11.61 -19.11 -25.98
C ASP A 234 12.39 -19.54 -24.71
N SER A 235 11.73 -19.59 -23.54
CA SER A 235 12.38 -19.86 -22.24
C SER A 235 13.22 -21.14 -22.22
N GLY A 236 12.82 -22.19 -22.95
CA GLY A 236 13.60 -23.42 -23.09
C GLY A 236 14.94 -23.22 -23.82
N GLU A 237 14.97 -22.35 -24.84
CA GLU A 237 16.22 -21.97 -25.52
C GLU A 237 17.12 -21.17 -24.56
N LYS A 238 16.54 -20.18 -23.86
CA LYS A 238 17.25 -19.38 -22.86
C LYS A 238 17.83 -20.20 -21.71
N ALA A 239 17.10 -21.21 -21.23
CA ALA A 239 17.60 -22.14 -20.22
C ALA A 239 18.82 -22.94 -20.70
N ARG A 240 18.82 -23.36 -21.98
CA ARG A 240 19.96 -24.06 -22.60
C ARG A 240 21.17 -23.13 -22.75
N GLU A 241 20.96 -21.89 -23.18
CA GLU A 241 22.00 -20.84 -23.24
C GLU A 241 22.63 -20.60 -21.87
N ALA A 242 21.80 -20.48 -20.83
CA ALA A 242 22.25 -20.35 -19.44
C ALA A 242 23.17 -21.50 -19.02
N GLY A 243 22.78 -22.75 -19.35
CA GLY A 243 23.59 -23.94 -19.06
C GLY A 243 24.99 -23.88 -19.69
N MET A 244 25.08 -23.44 -20.94
CA MET A 244 26.37 -23.24 -21.63
C MET A 244 27.20 -22.14 -20.96
N LYS A 245 26.58 -21.01 -20.57
CA LYS A 245 27.27 -19.91 -19.90
C LYS A 245 27.82 -20.33 -18.54
N ILE A 246 27.04 -21.03 -17.72
CA ILE A 246 27.46 -21.56 -16.40
C ILE A 246 28.66 -22.51 -16.55
N ALA A 247 28.64 -23.39 -17.56
CA ALA A 247 29.75 -24.28 -17.85
C ALA A 247 31.03 -23.52 -18.24
N ASN A 248 30.89 -22.46 -19.05
CA ASN A 248 32.02 -21.61 -19.46
C ASN A 248 32.62 -20.82 -18.28
N LEU A 249 31.79 -20.24 -17.42
CA LEU A 249 32.23 -19.58 -16.19
C LEU A 249 32.99 -20.55 -15.27
N SER A 250 32.49 -21.79 -15.15
CA SER A 250 33.14 -22.84 -14.36
C SER A 250 34.52 -23.22 -14.93
N LYS A 251 34.65 -23.31 -16.26
CA LYS A 251 35.93 -23.56 -16.94
C LYS A 251 36.91 -22.39 -16.74
N ARG A 252 36.47 -21.13 -16.86
CA ARG A 252 37.31 -19.94 -16.63
C ARG A 252 37.85 -19.92 -15.20
N ARG A 253 37.02 -20.19 -14.19
CA ARG A 253 37.44 -20.22 -12.79
C ARG A 253 38.46 -21.33 -12.51
N LYS A 254 38.28 -22.52 -13.09
CA LYS A 254 39.27 -23.61 -13.03
C LYS A 254 40.61 -23.21 -13.65
N LYS A 255 40.60 -22.56 -14.82
CA LYS A 255 41.84 -22.06 -15.46
C LYS A 255 42.59 -21.03 -14.61
N ILE A 256 41.87 -20.10 -13.98
CA ILE A 256 42.48 -19.11 -13.08
C ILE A 256 43.09 -19.79 -11.85
N ALA A 257 42.40 -20.76 -11.24
CA ALA A 257 42.92 -21.53 -10.11
C ALA A 257 44.19 -22.33 -10.48
N VAL A 258 44.22 -22.95 -11.66
CA VAL A 258 45.41 -23.68 -12.16
C VAL A 258 46.55 -22.73 -12.52
N ALA A 259 46.27 -21.56 -13.09
CA ALA A 259 47.30 -20.55 -13.38
C ALA A 259 47.90 -19.91 -12.11
N GLY A 260 47.11 -19.79 -11.04
CA GLY A 260 47.60 -19.38 -9.71
C GLY A 260 48.51 -20.42 -9.05
N LEU A 261 48.29 -21.71 -9.34
CA LEU A 261 49.16 -22.81 -8.88
C LEU A 261 50.40 -23.02 -9.77
N GLY A 262 50.41 -22.47 -10.99
CA GLY A 262 51.49 -22.63 -11.97
C GLY A 262 52.58 -21.56 -11.93
N LYS A 263 52.54 -20.61 -10.99
CA LYS A 263 53.54 -19.53 -10.86
C LYS A 263 54.57 -19.72 -9.74
N ASP A 264 54.63 -20.90 -9.11
CA ASP A 264 55.61 -21.21 -8.05
C ASP A 264 56.67 -22.25 -8.47
N TYR A 265 57.10 -22.25 -9.74
CA TYR A 265 58.24 -23.06 -10.17
C TYR A 265 59.24 -22.25 -11.00
N ALA A 266 59.87 -21.26 -10.37
CA ALA A 266 61.24 -20.84 -10.67
C ALA A 266 61.79 -19.96 -9.53
N GLY A 267 62.48 -20.58 -8.57
CA GLY A 267 63.54 -19.96 -7.76
C GLY A 267 63.15 -18.90 -6.71
N ASP A 268 63.27 -19.32 -5.44
CA ASP A 268 63.54 -18.53 -4.23
C ASP A 268 62.41 -17.78 -3.48
N VAL A 269 62.26 -18.22 -2.22
CA VAL A 269 61.55 -17.68 -1.04
C VAL A 269 60.01 -17.71 -1.06
N LEU A 270 59.48 -18.79 -0.49
CA LEU A 270 58.06 -18.96 -0.13
C LEU A 270 57.68 -18.06 1.06
N VAL A 271 56.90 -17.00 0.81
CA VAL A 271 56.02 -16.39 1.81
C VAL A 271 54.59 -16.84 1.49
N GLY A 272 54.09 -17.81 2.27
CA GLY A 272 52.75 -18.33 2.12
C GLY A 272 51.69 -17.28 2.48
N VAL A 273 50.89 -16.87 1.49
CA VAL A 273 49.60 -16.21 1.74
C VAL A 273 48.51 -17.27 1.61
N ALA A 274 48.14 -17.86 2.74
CA ALA A 274 46.95 -18.68 2.87
C ALA A 274 45.71 -17.78 2.73
N MET A 275 45.03 -17.83 1.58
CA MET A 275 43.68 -17.27 1.45
C MET A 275 42.67 -18.32 1.94
N GLN A 276 42.61 -18.46 3.26
CA GLN A 276 41.61 -19.23 3.97
C GLN A 276 40.26 -18.49 3.85
N CYS A 277 39.40 -18.92 2.93
CA CYS A 277 37.97 -18.63 3.04
C CYS A 277 37.42 -19.49 4.17
N ILE A 278 37.45 -18.95 5.40
CA ILE A 278 36.80 -19.55 6.56
C ILE A 278 35.30 -19.59 6.29
N ARG A 279 34.77 -20.81 6.12
CA ARG A 279 33.37 -21.12 6.45
C ARG A 279 33.22 -20.90 7.96
N ALA A 280 32.44 -19.90 8.35
CA ALA A 280 31.90 -19.85 9.70
C ALA A 280 30.54 -20.57 9.67
N ASP A 281 30.55 -21.86 10.00
CA ASP A 281 29.38 -22.50 10.59
C ASP A 281 29.28 -22.01 12.04
N VAL A 282 28.28 -21.19 12.33
CA VAL A 282 27.94 -20.78 13.70
C VAL A 282 26.88 -21.74 14.22
N PRO A 283 27.14 -22.53 15.28
CA PRO A 283 26.12 -23.31 15.94
C PRO A 283 25.22 -22.41 16.79
N VAL A 284 23.93 -22.75 16.80
CA VAL A 284 22.87 -22.15 17.60
C VAL A 284 23.21 -22.24 19.10
N GLY A 285 23.17 -21.10 19.81
CA GLY A 285 23.35 -21.07 21.26
C GLY A 285 23.21 -19.67 21.88
N THR A 286 21.99 -19.35 22.30
CA THR A 286 21.59 -18.43 23.38
C THR A 286 22.06 -16.96 23.33
N ILE A 287 21.15 -16.07 22.92
CA ILE A 287 21.26 -14.61 23.10
C ILE A 287 20.85 -14.27 24.55
N GLN A 288 21.77 -13.75 25.36
CA GLN A 288 21.43 -12.91 26.52
C GLN A 288 21.58 -11.45 26.10
N MET A 289 20.47 -10.72 26.18
CA MET A 289 20.41 -9.28 25.91
C MET A 289 20.95 -8.49 27.09
N GLU A 290 21.90 -7.59 26.85
CA GLU A 290 22.08 -6.39 27.67
C GLU A 290 22.16 -5.14 26.78
N THR A 291 21.46 -4.11 27.25
CA THR A 291 20.99 -2.91 26.57
C THR A 291 22.09 -1.84 26.47
N PRO A 292 22.13 -0.99 25.41
CA PRO A 292 23.14 0.06 25.33
C PRO A 292 22.72 1.31 26.12
N THR A 293 23.62 1.83 26.96
CA THR A 293 23.45 3.15 27.59
C THR A 293 24.21 4.22 26.79
N LEU A 294 23.53 5.34 26.59
CA LEU A 294 23.85 6.48 25.73
C LEU A 294 25.13 7.24 26.10
N LEU A 295 25.76 7.79 25.05
CA LEU A 295 26.86 8.75 25.04
C LEU A 295 26.55 10.02 25.86
N GLY A 296 27.42 10.34 26.82
CA GLY A 296 27.55 11.68 27.38
C GLY A 296 28.68 12.45 26.69
N HIS A 297 28.33 13.52 25.98
CA HIS A 297 29.28 14.51 25.49
C HIS A 297 29.85 15.34 26.65
N SER A 298 31.14 15.67 26.56
CA SER A 298 31.77 16.72 27.36
C SER A 298 32.62 17.59 26.44
N ARG A 299 32.07 18.74 26.07
CA ARG A 299 32.60 20.09 26.33
C ARG A 299 31.76 21.12 25.58
#